data_AF-A0A6L8VAU8-F1
#
_entry.id   AF-A0A6L8VAU8-F1
#
_cell.length_a   1.000
_cell.length_b   1.000
_cell.length_c   1.000
_cell.angle_alpha   90.00
_cell.angle_beta   90.00
_cell.angle_gamma   90.00
#
_symmetry.space_group_name_H-M   'P 1'
#
loop_
_entity.id
_entity.type
_entity.pdbx_description
1 polymer ?
#
loop_
_entity_poly.entity_id
_entity_poly.type
_entity_poly.pdbx_seq_one_letter_code
_entity_poly.pdbx_strand_id
1 'polypeptide(L)'
;MRTRKKCKTYLVYALLILLSANWFAESSLAKAEEAIHATLSGEDKVQAGQAFNLTYGIKGVTEAVYAQDLTITYDAERLEFIDADSLKENFSIAGLSATPGHVRIIAVSHGAKYAIQEDSELLTLHWRSKSLSQAAAMTEVAISHTVVSNGDGVEINVSGATHTVSIRNSQPADLNGDNKFSIGDLAIAAASYGKTSADPDWASHVKADIHADGRIDILDLAIIAKAIWNSLPTTPMPPEWTAEKRLDVSDVSSTGVTLHWSGATDPVGVTGYKIYQDGEVLGTVTGSVYQYAITALQPNMAYTFKVEAGNAFGQWSTDGPSVTVTTQPNPPSSDLNSDNRISVGDLAIVASAYGKSSTDDDWAKYERADMNRSGKVDIEDLAMMASEIFR
;
A
#
# COMPACT_ATOMS: atom_id res chain seq x y z
N MET A 1 -69.51 -37.66 79.35
CA MET A 1 -68.56 -37.28 80.43
C MET A 1 -67.17 -37.81 80.05
N ARG A 2 -66.19 -36.92 79.79
CA ARG A 2 -64.72 -37.18 79.59
C ARG A 2 -64.31 -38.08 78.39
N THR A 3 -63.18 -37.98 77.68
CA THR A 3 -62.00 -37.09 77.57
C THR A 3 -61.19 -37.54 76.33
N ARG A 4 -60.37 -36.63 75.77
CA ARG A 4 -59.33 -36.81 74.71
C ARG A 4 -58.46 -38.07 74.83
N LYS A 5 -57.96 -38.60 73.69
CA LYS A 5 -56.51 -38.88 73.43
C LYS A 5 -56.18 -39.38 72.00
N LYS A 6 -55.20 -38.70 71.37
CA LYS A 6 -54.11 -39.18 70.47
C LYS A 6 -54.51 -39.68 69.07
N CYS A 7 -54.18 -39.02 67.95
CA CYS A 7 -52.84 -38.69 67.40
C CYS A 7 -51.93 -39.93 67.27
N LYS A 8 -52.05 -40.66 66.14
CA LYS A 8 -51.09 -41.59 65.49
C LYS A 8 -51.82 -42.60 64.58
N THR A 9 -52.23 -42.23 63.36
CA THR A 9 -52.60 -43.25 62.32
C THR A 9 -52.58 -42.78 60.86
N TYR A 10 -52.35 -41.50 60.55
CA TYR A 10 -52.32 -41.03 59.14
C TYR A 10 -50.93 -40.97 58.50
N LEU A 11 -49.90 -41.56 59.12
CA LEU A 11 -48.55 -41.64 58.51
C LEU A 11 -48.35 -42.91 57.66
N VAL A 12 -49.28 -43.88 57.68
CA VAL A 12 -49.12 -45.16 56.97
C VAL A 12 -49.80 -45.16 55.60
N TYR A 13 -50.79 -44.27 55.37
CA TYR A 13 -51.41 -44.12 54.04
C TYR A 13 -50.63 -43.22 53.07
N ALA A 14 -49.75 -42.35 53.57
CA ALA A 14 -48.90 -41.52 52.71
C ALA A 14 -47.69 -42.28 52.14
N LEU A 15 -47.30 -43.41 52.73
CA LEU A 15 -46.13 -44.18 52.28
C LEU A 15 -46.45 -45.25 51.22
N LEU A 16 -47.75 -45.58 51.03
CA LEU A 16 -48.20 -46.53 50.01
C LEU A 16 -48.68 -45.87 48.70
N ILE A 17 -48.73 -44.55 48.64
CA ILE A 17 -48.96 -43.77 47.41
C ILE A 17 -47.63 -43.28 46.80
N LEU A 18 -46.52 -43.33 47.55
CA LEU A 18 -45.19 -42.91 47.09
C LEU A 18 -44.32 -44.07 46.56
N LEU A 19 -44.75 -45.33 46.68
CA LEU A 19 -44.00 -46.51 46.21
C LEU A 19 -44.61 -47.25 45.01
N SER A 20 -45.80 -46.88 44.55
CA SER A 20 -46.14 -47.02 43.13
C SER A 20 -45.66 -45.73 42.46
N ALA A 21 -44.38 -45.70 42.12
CA ALA A 21 -44.08 -45.91 40.70
C ALA A 21 -44.56 -44.67 39.93
N ASN A 22 -43.83 -43.56 39.94
CA ASN A 22 -42.36 -43.51 39.82
C ASN A 22 -41.81 -44.46 38.72
N TRP A 23 -42.71 -44.88 37.82
CA TRP A 23 -42.48 -45.75 36.65
C TRP A 23 -43.13 -45.13 35.39
N PHE A 24 -43.63 -43.90 35.51
CA PHE A 24 -44.22 -43.12 34.42
C PHE A 24 -43.63 -41.71 34.27
N ALA A 25 -42.59 -41.36 35.04
CA ALA A 25 -41.92 -40.05 34.97
C ALA A 25 -40.49 -40.14 34.42
N GLU A 26 -40.14 -41.27 33.78
CA GLU A 26 -38.87 -41.49 33.08
C GLU A 26 -39.13 -41.89 31.63
N SER A 27 -40.06 -41.21 30.95
CA SER A 27 -40.15 -41.32 29.48
C SER A 27 -40.90 -40.14 28.87
N SER A 28 -40.30 -38.96 28.89
CA SER A 28 -40.33 -37.99 27.77
C SER A 28 -39.71 -36.66 28.17
N LEU A 29 -38.42 -36.65 28.45
CA LEU A 29 -37.63 -35.58 27.85
C LEU A 29 -37.55 -35.92 26.37
N ALA A 30 -38.63 -35.63 25.63
CA ALA A 30 -38.53 -35.52 24.19
C ALA A 30 -37.42 -34.49 23.96
N LYS A 31 -36.27 -34.97 23.46
CA LYS A 31 -35.22 -34.13 22.91
C LYS A 31 -35.94 -33.09 22.06
N ALA A 32 -35.80 -31.80 22.38
CA ALA A 32 -36.33 -30.77 21.51
C ALA A 32 -35.80 -31.08 20.11
N GLU A 33 -36.70 -31.32 19.18
CA GLU A 33 -36.34 -31.69 17.81
C GLU A 33 -35.65 -30.47 17.21
N GLU A 34 -34.32 -30.49 17.13
CA GLU A 34 -33.55 -29.40 16.56
C GLU A 34 -33.94 -29.25 15.09
N ALA A 35 -34.33 -28.05 14.70
CA ALA A 35 -34.62 -27.74 13.31
C ALA A 35 -33.39 -28.03 12.44
N ILE A 36 -33.63 -28.51 11.22
CA ILE A 36 -32.57 -28.82 10.28
C ILE A 36 -31.69 -27.58 10.02
N HIS A 37 -30.38 -27.76 10.17
CA HIS A 37 -29.40 -26.70 10.02
C HIS A 37 -28.13 -27.21 9.33
N ALA A 38 -27.49 -26.31 8.59
CA ALA A 38 -26.20 -26.54 7.97
C ALA A 38 -25.11 -26.51 9.03
N THR A 39 -23.99 -27.14 8.72
CA THR A 39 -22.75 -27.07 9.48
C THR A 39 -21.61 -26.82 8.53
N LEU A 40 -20.62 -26.06 9.00
CA LEU A 40 -19.38 -25.81 8.31
C LEU A 40 -18.25 -25.90 9.34
N SER A 41 -17.24 -26.72 9.05
CA SER A 41 -16.10 -26.94 9.95
C SER A 41 -14.82 -27.17 9.14
N GLY A 42 -13.65 -27.08 9.77
CA GLY A 42 -12.38 -27.26 9.09
C GLY A 42 -11.28 -26.40 9.70
N GLU A 43 -10.25 -26.12 8.91
CA GLU A 43 -9.09 -25.31 9.34
C GLU A 43 -9.53 -23.92 9.81
N ASP A 44 -9.07 -23.50 11.00
CA ASP A 44 -9.34 -22.17 11.59
C ASP A 44 -8.20 -21.18 11.31
N LYS A 45 -7.03 -21.68 10.89
CA LYS A 45 -5.81 -20.91 10.62
C LYS A 45 -5.10 -21.43 9.38
N VAL A 46 -4.82 -20.55 8.44
CA VAL A 46 -4.10 -20.88 7.20
C VAL A 46 -3.04 -19.83 6.89
N GLN A 47 -1.99 -20.20 6.17
CA GLN A 47 -1.03 -19.25 5.63
C GLN A 47 -1.55 -18.60 4.35
N ALA A 48 -1.15 -17.36 4.05
CA ALA A 48 -1.50 -16.69 2.81
C ALA A 48 -0.95 -17.47 1.58
N GLY A 49 -1.81 -17.75 0.60
CA GLY A 49 -1.49 -18.61 -0.55
C GLY A 49 -1.72 -20.10 -0.34
N GLN A 50 -1.98 -20.55 0.89
CA GLN A 50 -2.17 -21.97 1.22
C GLN A 50 -3.55 -22.46 0.80
N ALA A 51 -3.61 -23.69 0.28
CA ALA A 51 -4.86 -24.42 0.08
C ALA A 51 -5.34 -25.05 1.40
N PHE A 52 -6.64 -25.09 1.61
CA PHE A 52 -7.27 -25.68 2.79
C PHE A 52 -8.68 -26.18 2.47
N ASN A 53 -9.23 -26.99 3.36
CA ASN A 53 -10.54 -27.60 3.18
C ASN A 53 -11.51 -27.18 4.28
N LEU A 54 -12.77 -27.00 3.91
CA LEU A 54 -13.89 -26.93 4.84
C LEU A 54 -14.86 -28.07 4.55
N THR A 55 -15.45 -28.65 5.59
CA THR A 55 -16.44 -29.71 5.50
C THR A 55 -17.82 -29.13 5.72
N TYR A 56 -18.69 -29.29 4.72
CA TYR A 56 -20.11 -28.97 4.80
C TYR A 56 -20.91 -30.21 5.19
N GLY A 57 -21.87 -30.04 6.09
CA GLY A 57 -22.83 -31.06 6.49
C GLY A 57 -24.17 -30.48 6.90
N ILE A 58 -25.13 -31.36 7.19
CA ILE A 58 -26.44 -31.01 7.73
C ILE A 58 -26.71 -31.79 9.02
N LYS A 59 -27.43 -31.17 9.95
CA LYS A 59 -27.87 -31.76 11.22
C LYS A 59 -29.33 -31.46 11.47
N GLY A 60 -29.98 -32.25 12.34
CA GLY A 60 -31.42 -32.18 12.58
C GLY A 60 -32.22 -32.81 11.44
N VAL A 61 -31.67 -33.82 10.78
CA VAL A 61 -32.35 -34.52 9.68
C VAL A 61 -33.39 -35.48 10.26
N THR A 62 -34.66 -35.21 9.98
CA THR A 62 -35.81 -36.00 10.47
C THR A 62 -36.55 -36.73 9.34
N GLU A 63 -36.38 -36.27 8.10
CA GLU A 63 -36.89 -36.89 6.88
C GLU A 63 -35.75 -37.15 5.89
N ALA A 64 -35.93 -38.14 5.02
CA ALA A 64 -34.94 -38.51 4.01
C ALA A 64 -34.75 -37.38 2.99
N VAL A 65 -33.53 -36.86 2.89
CA VAL A 65 -33.13 -35.82 1.93
C VAL A 65 -32.51 -36.44 0.68
N TYR A 66 -33.01 -36.03 -0.48
CA TYR A 66 -32.62 -36.56 -1.79
C TYR A 66 -31.90 -35.53 -2.67
N ALA A 67 -32.22 -34.25 -2.52
CA ALA A 67 -31.60 -33.17 -3.29
C ALA A 67 -31.35 -31.95 -2.39
N GLN A 68 -30.30 -31.19 -2.70
CA GLN A 68 -29.91 -30.00 -1.95
C GLN A 68 -29.46 -28.90 -2.92
N ASP A 69 -29.86 -27.67 -2.63
CA ASP A 69 -29.41 -26.45 -3.31
C ASP A 69 -28.76 -25.52 -2.27
N LEU A 70 -27.45 -25.35 -2.41
CA LEU A 70 -26.58 -24.69 -1.46
C LEU A 70 -26.01 -23.41 -2.08
N THR A 71 -26.11 -22.29 -1.37
CA THR A 71 -25.40 -21.05 -1.69
C THR A 71 -24.39 -20.72 -0.59
N ILE A 72 -23.15 -20.48 -1.01
CA ILE A 72 -22.02 -20.11 -0.15
C ILE A 72 -21.57 -18.70 -0.54
N THR A 73 -21.36 -17.86 0.46
CA THR A 73 -20.81 -16.51 0.31
C THR A 73 -19.48 -16.40 1.04
N TYR A 74 -18.51 -15.71 0.44
CA TYR A 74 -17.17 -15.54 1.01
C TYR A 74 -16.53 -14.23 0.53
N ASP A 75 -15.47 -13.79 1.21
CA ASP A 75 -14.67 -12.63 0.81
C ASP A 75 -13.75 -12.99 -0.37
N ALA A 76 -14.12 -12.54 -1.58
CA ALA A 76 -13.40 -12.84 -2.81
C ALA A 76 -12.02 -12.18 -2.91
N GLU A 77 -11.73 -11.16 -2.10
CA GLU A 77 -10.40 -10.55 -2.05
C GLU A 77 -9.44 -11.40 -1.22
N ARG A 78 -9.96 -12.23 -0.31
CA ARG A 78 -9.17 -13.03 0.63
C ARG A 78 -9.12 -14.51 0.31
N LEU A 79 -10.15 -15.06 -0.31
CA LEU A 79 -10.25 -16.49 -0.63
C LEU A 79 -10.55 -16.72 -2.12
N GLU A 80 -10.25 -17.92 -2.56
CA GLU A 80 -10.63 -18.48 -3.84
C GLU A 80 -11.23 -19.87 -3.60
N PHE A 81 -12.42 -20.11 -4.14
CA PHE A 81 -13.02 -21.43 -4.17
C PHE A 81 -12.38 -22.23 -5.31
N ILE A 82 -11.90 -23.44 -5.01
CA ILE A 82 -11.25 -24.31 -5.99
C ILE A 82 -12.28 -25.27 -6.58
N ASP A 83 -12.86 -26.13 -5.74
CA ASP A 83 -13.84 -27.15 -6.13
C ASP A 83 -14.52 -27.75 -4.89
N ALA A 84 -15.42 -28.72 -5.08
CA ALA A 84 -15.98 -29.52 -4.02
C ALA A 84 -16.03 -31.02 -4.38
N ASP A 85 -15.75 -31.86 -3.39
CA ASP A 85 -15.85 -33.32 -3.47
C ASP A 85 -16.99 -33.84 -2.60
N SER A 86 -17.63 -34.93 -3.04
CA SER A 86 -18.61 -35.64 -2.22
C SER A 86 -17.93 -36.55 -1.20
N LEU A 87 -18.41 -36.49 0.05
CA LEU A 87 -17.98 -37.37 1.14
C LEU A 87 -18.83 -38.64 1.28
N LYS A 88 -19.90 -38.77 0.49
CA LYS A 88 -20.88 -39.86 0.61
C LYS A 88 -20.94 -40.70 -0.67
N GLU A 89 -21.00 -42.01 -0.48
CA GLU A 89 -21.22 -42.95 -1.58
C GLU A 89 -22.55 -42.64 -2.28
N ASN A 90 -22.54 -42.56 -3.61
CA ASN A 90 -23.74 -42.30 -4.41
C ASN A 90 -24.47 -40.99 -4.06
N PHE A 91 -23.73 -40.02 -3.53
CA PHE A 91 -24.13 -38.61 -3.44
C PHE A 91 -23.23 -37.83 -4.41
N SER A 92 -23.80 -37.08 -5.34
CA SER A 92 -23.03 -36.39 -6.39
C SER A 92 -23.39 -34.92 -6.49
N ILE A 93 -22.42 -34.09 -6.84
CA ILE A 93 -22.65 -32.71 -7.26
C ILE A 93 -23.19 -32.73 -8.69
N ALA A 94 -24.46 -32.38 -8.86
CA ALA A 94 -25.14 -32.32 -10.15
C ALA A 94 -24.95 -30.97 -10.86
N GLY A 95 -24.65 -29.90 -10.11
CA GLY A 95 -24.33 -28.60 -10.65
C GLY A 95 -23.46 -27.80 -9.71
N LEU A 96 -22.45 -27.12 -10.25
CA LEU A 96 -21.57 -26.24 -9.50
C LEU A 96 -21.33 -24.98 -10.33
N SER A 97 -21.58 -23.83 -9.71
CA SER A 97 -21.29 -22.52 -10.29
C SER A 97 -20.53 -21.69 -9.27
N ALA A 98 -19.35 -21.22 -9.64
CA ALA A 98 -18.51 -20.38 -8.79
C ALA A 98 -18.22 -19.06 -9.50
N THR A 99 -18.60 -17.97 -8.85
CA THR A 99 -18.19 -16.61 -9.20
C THR A 99 -17.48 -16.00 -7.99
N PRO A 100 -16.60 -15.00 -8.17
CA PRO A 100 -15.92 -14.38 -7.04
C PRO A 100 -16.90 -13.94 -5.94
N GLY A 101 -16.79 -14.55 -4.77
CA GLY A 101 -17.58 -14.27 -3.56
C GLY A 101 -18.87 -15.07 -3.43
N HIS A 102 -19.27 -15.84 -4.46
CA HIS A 102 -20.51 -16.60 -4.48
C HIS A 102 -20.31 -17.98 -5.14
N VAL A 103 -20.64 -19.05 -4.42
CA VAL A 103 -20.70 -20.42 -4.95
C VAL A 103 -22.12 -20.95 -4.82
N ARG A 104 -22.63 -21.61 -5.85
CA ARG A 104 -23.86 -22.39 -5.79
C ARG A 104 -23.57 -23.84 -6.15
N ILE A 105 -24.04 -24.76 -5.30
CA ILE A 105 -23.87 -26.20 -5.48
C ILE A 105 -25.24 -26.87 -5.42
N ILE A 106 -25.55 -27.68 -6.43
CA ILE A 106 -26.71 -28.58 -6.44
C ILE A 106 -26.17 -30.00 -6.30
N ALA A 107 -26.60 -30.71 -5.25
CA ALA A 107 -26.16 -32.08 -4.98
C ALA A 107 -27.34 -33.02 -4.77
N VAL A 108 -27.17 -34.28 -5.19
CA VAL A 108 -28.25 -35.28 -5.24
C VAL A 108 -27.78 -36.66 -4.77
N SER A 109 -28.64 -37.35 -4.03
CA SER A 109 -28.48 -38.75 -3.65
C SER A 109 -29.06 -39.68 -4.72
N HIS A 110 -28.32 -40.71 -5.12
CA HIS A 110 -28.72 -41.62 -6.21
C HIS A 110 -29.58 -42.76 -5.68
N GLY A 111 -30.87 -42.49 -5.51
CA GLY A 111 -31.87 -43.49 -5.12
C GLY A 111 -32.08 -43.62 -3.62
N ALA A 112 -33.22 -44.22 -3.23
CA ALA A 112 -33.72 -44.23 -1.84
C ALA A 112 -32.77 -44.81 -0.80
N LYS A 113 -31.91 -45.76 -1.19
CA LYS A 113 -30.91 -46.36 -0.30
C LYS A 113 -29.86 -45.32 0.18
N TYR A 114 -29.58 -44.31 -0.63
CA TYR A 114 -28.51 -43.34 -0.41
C TYR A 114 -29.04 -41.95 -0.02
N ALA A 115 -30.35 -41.84 0.25
CA ALA A 115 -30.92 -40.62 0.82
C ALA A 115 -30.29 -40.33 2.19
N ILE A 116 -30.05 -39.06 2.48
CA ILE A 116 -29.48 -38.63 3.76
C ILE A 116 -30.61 -38.69 4.80
N GLN A 117 -30.48 -39.57 5.77
CA GLN A 117 -31.51 -39.90 6.77
C GLN A 117 -31.11 -39.52 8.19
N GLU A 118 -29.89 -39.03 8.37
CA GLU A 118 -29.31 -38.67 9.65
C GLU A 118 -28.32 -37.52 9.48
N ASP A 119 -27.92 -36.91 10.59
CA ASP A 119 -26.85 -35.92 10.66
C ASP A 119 -25.61 -36.44 9.91
N SER A 120 -25.11 -35.66 8.96
CA SER A 120 -24.06 -36.13 8.06
C SER A 120 -23.21 -35.00 7.52
N GLU A 121 -21.91 -35.28 7.44
CA GLU A 121 -20.98 -34.55 6.58
C GLU A 121 -21.18 -35.01 5.13
N LEU A 122 -21.21 -34.07 4.20
CA LEU A 122 -21.70 -34.30 2.84
C LEU A 122 -20.68 -33.93 1.78
N LEU A 123 -20.03 -32.77 1.93
CA LEU A 123 -19.10 -32.24 0.95
C LEU A 123 -17.80 -31.78 1.62
N THR A 124 -16.67 -32.06 0.98
CA THR A 124 -15.44 -31.31 1.21
C THR A 124 -15.40 -30.16 0.21
N LEU A 125 -15.22 -28.95 0.72
CA LEU A 125 -15.09 -27.73 -0.05
C LEU A 125 -13.60 -27.35 -0.07
N HIS A 126 -13.02 -27.22 -1.24
CA HIS A 126 -11.61 -26.91 -1.44
C HIS A 126 -11.43 -25.41 -1.67
N TRP A 127 -10.53 -24.81 -0.89
CA TRP A 127 -10.28 -23.38 -0.88
C TRP A 127 -8.80 -23.08 -1.02
N ARG A 128 -8.49 -21.87 -1.45
CA ARG A 128 -7.17 -21.26 -1.37
C ARG A 128 -7.28 -19.89 -0.74
N SER A 129 -6.39 -19.58 0.20
CA SER A 129 -6.24 -18.20 0.67
C SER A 129 -5.45 -17.39 -0.37
N LYS A 130 -5.83 -16.14 -0.60
CA LYS A 130 -5.08 -15.22 -1.45
C LYS A 130 -3.91 -14.61 -0.69
N SER A 131 -2.92 -14.13 -1.44
CA SER A 131 -1.79 -13.39 -0.88
C SER A 131 -2.28 -12.11 -0.20
N LEU A 132 -1.71 -11.79 0.96
CA LEU A 132 -2.02 -10.56 1.70
C LEU A 132 -0.95 -9.50 1.46
N SER A 133 -1.36 -8.27 1.15
CA SER A 133 -0.45 -7.11 1.01
C SER A 133 -0.03 -6.50 2.35
N GLN A 134 -0.71 -6.84 3.46
CA GLN A 134 -0.42 -6.39 4.83
C GLN A 134 -0.63 -7.52 5.86
N ALA A 135 -0.69 -7.19 7.15
CA ALA A 135 -0.73 -8.13 8.30
C ALA A 135 -1.86 -9.18 8.25
N ALA A 136 -1.83 -10.13 9.18
CA ALA A 136 -2.80 -11.22 9.28
C ALA A 136 -4.26 -10.72 9.22
N ALA A 137 -5.08 -11.40 8.44
CA ALA A 137 -6.47 -11.04 8.18
C ALA A 137 -7.43 -12.13 8.66
N MET A 138 -8.61 -11.75 9.11
CA MET A 138 -9.72 -12.67 9.36
C MET A 138 -10.71 -12.61 8.20
N THR A 139 -11.27 -13.76 7.83
CA THR A 139 -12.32 -13.87 6.82
C THR A 139 -13.37 -14.89 7.25
N GLU A 140 -14.57 -14.74 6.72
CA GLU A 140 -15.68 -15.65 6.96
C GLU A 140 -16.09 -16.35 5.66
N VAL A 141 -16.46 -17.63 5.79
CA VAL A 141 -17.21 -18.39 4.78
C VAL A 141 -18.57 -18.69 5.37
N ALA A 142 -19.63 -18.31 4.66
CA ALA A 142 -21.01 -18.44 5.13
C ALA A 142 -21.85 -19.28 4.17
N ILE A 143 -22.54 -20.26 4.71
CA ILE A 143 -23.64 -20.96 4.07
C ILE A 143 -24.88 -20.07 4.22
N SER A 144 -25.13 -19.23 3.22
CA SER A 144 -26.14 -18.15 3.29
C SER A 144 -27.54 -18.60 2.90
N HIS A 145 -27.65 -19.65 2.08
CA HIS A 145 -28.91 -20.29 1.74
C HIS A 145 -28.70 -21.80 1.57
N THR A 146 -29.59 -22.59 2.15
CA THR A 146 -29.70 -24.02 1.82
C THR A 146 -31.16 -24.43 1.73
N VAL A 147 -31.53 -25.13 0.66
CA VAL A 147 -32.81 -25.83 0.52
C VAL A 147 -32.52 -27.30 0.36
N VAL A 148 -33.27 -28.14 1.07
CA VAL A 148 -33.25 -29.60 0.86
C VAL A 148 -34.61 -30.07 0.41
N SER A 149 -34.66 -31.19 -0.31
CA SER A 149 -35.93 -31.78 -0.75
C SER A 149 -35.98 -33.28 -0.50
N ASN A 150 -37.17 -33.76 -0.13
CA ASN A 150 -37.46 -35.17 0.06
C ASN A 150 -37.89 -35.86 -1.26
N GLY A 151 -38.21 -37.16 -1.19
CA GLY A 151 -38.56 -37.97 -2.37
C GLY A 151 -39.89 -37.58 -3.03
N ASP A 152 -40.75 -36.82 -2.33
CA ASP A 152 -42.03 -36.32 -2.84
C ASP A 152 -41.93 -34.91 -3.45
N GLY A 153 -40.72 -34.33 -3.45
CA GLY A 153 -40.47 -32.98 -3.96
C GLY A 153 -40.86 -31.85 -2.99
N VAL A 154 -41.05 -32.16 -1.70
CA VAL A 154 -41.28 -31.14 -0.68
C VAL A 154 -39.95 -30.49 -0.33
N GLU A 155 -39.89 -29.17 -0.37
CA GLU A 155 -38.70 -28.38 -0.06
C GLU A 155 -38.73 -27.86 1.39
N ILE A 156 -37.57 -27.91 2.05
CA ILE A 156 -37.38 -27.43 3.42
C ILE A 156 -36.17 -26.49 3.42
N ASN A 157 -36.36 -25.28 3.95
CA ASN A 157 -35.26 -24.36 4.18
C ASN A 157 -34.42 -24.84 5.36
N VAL A 158 -33.11 -24.88 5.15
CA VAL A 158 -32.13 -25.27 6.16
C VAL A 158 -31.44 -24.00 6.67
N SER A 159 -31.34 -23.88 7.99
CA SER A 159 -30.65 -22.73 8.61
C SER A 159 -29.17 -22.71 8.21
N GLY A 160 -28.62 -21.53 7.95
CA GLY A 160 -27.23 -21.36 7.52
C GLY A 160 -26.19 -21.65 8.61
N ALA A 161 -24.91 -21.59 8.21
CA ALA A 161 -23.75 -21.75 9.09
C ALA A 161 -22.63 -20.82 8.65
N THR A 162 -21.76 -20.39 9.57
CA THR A 162 -20.55 -19.64 9.23
C THR A 162 -19.31 -20.31 9.82
N HIS A 163 -18.18 -20.13 9.15
CA HIS A 163 -16.88 -20.56 9.63
C HIS A 163 -15.87 -19.43 9.43
N THR A 164 -15.09 -19.14 10.47
CA THR A 164 -14.08 -18.07 10.42
C THR A 164 -12.70 -18.67 10.19
N VAL A 165 -11.94 -18.04 9.30
CA VAL A 165 -10.58 -18.45 8.95
C VAL A 165 -9.63 -17.29 9.22
N SER A 166 -8.60 -17.56 10.02
CA SER A 166 -7.49 -16.64 10.26
C SER A 166 -6.38 -16.87 9.23
N ILE A 167 -6.19 -15.92 8.33
CA ILE A 167 -5.12 -15.96 7.34
C ILE A 167 -3.90 -15.26 7.94
N ARG A 168 -2.87 -16.03 8.27
CA ARG A 168 -1.58 -15.49 8.68
C ARG A 168 -0.77 -15.17 7.45
N ASN A 169 -0.24 -13.96 7.41
CA ASN A 169 0.85 -13.64 6.49
C ASN A 169 2.12 -14.30 7.06
N SER A 170 2.35 -15.59 6.78
CA SER A 170 3.72 -16.09 6.90
C SER A 170 4.44 -15.52 5.69
N GLN A 171 5.23 -14.48 5.90
CA GLN A 171 6.17 -14.00 4.90
C GLN A 171 7.32 -15.01 4.88
N PRO A 172 7.29 -16.06 4.04
CA PRO A 172 8.19 -17.21 4.21
C PRO A 172 9.64 -16.77 3.97
N ALA A 173 9.81 -15.74 3.14
CA ALA A 173 11.08 -15.14 2.79
C ALA A 173 11.57 -14.03 3.74
N ASP A 174 10.83 -13.68 4.80
CA ASP A 174 11.33 -12.80 5.87
C ASP A 174 11.90 -13.68 7.00
N LEU A 175 13.23 -13.80 7.01
CA LEU A 175 13.96 -14.72 7.87
C LEU A 175 14.39 -14.09 9.20
N ASN A 176 14.28 -12.77 9.30
CA ASN A 176 14.69 -12.00 10.46
C ASN A 176 13.52 -11.32 11.20
N GLY A 177 12.32 -11.33 10.61
CA GLY A 177 11.08 -10.84 11.20
C GLY A 177 10.91 -9.31 11.15
N ASP A 178 11.64 -8.61 10.27
CA ASP A 178 11.57 -7.16 10.14
C ASP A 178 10.44 -6.67 9.20
N ASN A 179 9.64 -7.60 8.70
CA ASN A 179 8.55 -7.40 7.73
C ASN A 179 9.02 -6.82 6.39
N LYS A 180 10.28 -7.07 6.00
CA LYS A 180 10.82 -6.72 4.68
C LYS A 180 11.39 -7.96 4.01
N PHE A 181 11.36 -7.96 2.68
CA PHE A 181 12.12 -8.92 1.88
C PHE A 181 13.39 -8.23 1.42
N SER A 182 14.52 -8.60 2.01
CA SER A 182 15.79 -7.92 1.78
C SER A 182 16.90 -8.88 1.42
N ILE A 183 18.01 -8.32 0.91
CA ILE A 183 19.26 -9.06 0.76
C ILE A 183 19.76 -9.64 2.11
N GLY A 184 19.29 -9.09 3.24
CA GLY A 184 19.58 -9.62 4.58
C GLY A 184 18.93 -10.99 4.80
N ASP A 185 17.70 -11.17 4.34
CA ASP A 185 16.99 -12.46 4.41
C ASP A 185 17.64 -13.48 3.50
N LEU A 186 17.97 -13.07 2.27
CA LEU A 186 18.70 -13.93 1.33
C LEU A 186 20.05 -14.36 1.92
N ALA A 187 20.74 -13.48 2.64
CA ALA A 187 21.99 -13.81 3.32
C ALA A 187 21.79 -14.83 4.46
N ILE A 188 20.68 -14.76 5.21
CA ILE A 188 20.37 -15.74 6.27
C ILE A 188 20.15 -17.14 5.68
N ALA A 189 19.41 -17.23 4.56
CA ALA A 189 19.23 -18.51 3.88
C ALA A 189 20.52 -19.02 3.25
N ALA A 190 21.27 -18.14 2.56
CA ALA A 190 22.55 -18.48 1.97
C ALA A 190 23.57 -18.96 3.02
N ALA A 191 23.57 -18.40 4.22
CA ALA A 191 24.43 -18.86 5.33
C ALA A 191 24.08 -20.28 5.81
N SER A 192 22.86 -20.75 5.55
CA SER A 192 22.37 -22.08 5.92
C SER A 192 22.37 -23.05 4.73
N TYR A 193 22.86 -22.63 3.56
CA TYR A 193 22.84 -23.41 2.33
C TYR A 193 23.57 -24.75 2.49
N GLY A 194 22.96 -25.81 1.98
CA GLY A 194 23.47 -27.18 2.03
C GLY A 194 23.09 -27.95 3.30
N LYS A 195 22.47 -27.29 4.29
CA LYS A 195 21.92 -27.98 5.47
C LYS A 195 20.69 -28.80 5.10
N THR A 196 20.45 -29.84 5.86
CA THR A 196 19.32 -30.76 5.70
C THR A 196 18.68 -31.08 7.04
N SER A 197 17.46 -31.60 7.01
CA SER A 197 16.73 -32.11 8.18
C SER A 197 17.46 -33.19 8.99
N ALA A 198 18.52 -33.79 8.43
CA ALA A 198 19.38 -34.73 9.12
C ALA A 198 20.46 -34.06 9.99
N ASP A 199 20.70 -32.76 9.84
CA ASP A 199 21.75 -32.05 10.59
C ASP A 199 21.35 -31.83 12.06
N PRO A 200 22.26 -32.01 13.03
CA PRO A 200 21.95 -31.90 14.46
C PRO A 200 21.44 -30.52 14.90
N ASP A 201 21.82 -29.47 14.17
CA ASP A 201 21.45 -28.07 14.43
C ASP A 201 20.30 -27.58 13.53
N TRP A 202 19.65 -28.48 12.77
CA TRP A 202 18.59 -28.17 11.81
C TRP A 202 17.51 -27.24 12.36
N ALA A 203 17.10 -27.43 13.61
CA ALA A 203 16.07 -26.61 14.25
C ALA A 203 16.40 -25.09 14.26
N SER A 204 17.69 -24.72 14.21
CA SER A 204 18.14 -23.32 14.16
C SER A 204 18.05 -22.73 12.75
N HIS A 205 17.98 -23.58 11.73
CA HIS A 205 18.08 -23.24 10.31
C HIS A 205 16.81 -23.56 9.51
N VAL A 206 15.89 -24.35 10.06
CA VAL A 206 14.64 -24.78 9.42
C VAL A 206 13.81 -23.63 8.85
N LYS A 207 13.95 -22.43 9.41
CA LYS A 207 13.30 -21.23 8.87
C LYS A 207 13.73 -20.86 7.45
N ALA A 208 14.93 -21.27 7.01
CA ALA A 208 15.49 -21.05 5.69
C ALA A 208 15.15 -22.16 4.67
N ASP A 209 14.47 -23.22 5.10
CA ASP A 209 13.82 -24.21 4.23
C ASP A 209 12.42 -23.67 3.86
N ILE A 210 12.40 -22.80 2.87
CA ILE A 210 11.24 -22.02 2.45
C ILE A 210 10.23 -22.88 1.67
N HIS A 211 10.71 -23.85 0.87
CA HIS A 211 9.81 -24.78 0.16
C HIS A 211 9.58 -26.11 0.89
N ALA A 212 10.10 -26.24 2.11
CA ALA A 212 9.80 -27.30 3.08
C ALA A 212 10.09 -28.72 2.57
N ASP A 213 11.19 -28.92 1.84
CA ASP A 213 11.61 -30.25 1.37
C ASP A 213 12.64 -30.93 2.29
N GLY A 214 12.99 -30.29 3.41
CA GLY A 214 13.97 -30.80 4.37
C GLY A 214 15.42 -30.56 3.94
N ARG A 215 15.66 -29.65 3.00
CA ARG A 215 16.99 -29.17 2.55
C ARG A 215 16.94 -27.66 2.39
N ILE A 216 18.10 -27.01 2.54
CA ILE A 216 18.26 -25.59 2.19
C ILE A 216 19.12 -25.54 0.95
N ASP A 217 18.51 -25.28 -0.20
CA ASP A 217 19.15 -25.29 -1.50
C ASP A 217 18.80 -24.08 -2.37
N ILE A 218 19.09 -24.17 -3.67
CA ILE A 218 18.91 -23.04 -4.58
C ILE A 218 17.44 -22.66 -4.77
N LEU A 219 16.50 -23.59 -4.56
CA LEU A 219 15.08 -23.31 -4.67
C LEU A 219 14.61 -22.40 -3.53
N ASP A 220 15.11 -22.60 -2.31
CA ASP A 220 14.83 -21.72 -1.17
C ASP A 220 15.34 -20.29 -1.41
N LEU A 221 16.61 -20.19 -1.82
CA LEU A 221 17.25 -18.91 -2.12
C LEU A 221 16.53 -18.20 -3.28
N ALA A 222 16.08 -18.95 -4.30
CA ALA A 222 15.34 -18.40 -5.43
C ALA A 222 13.97 -17.86 -5.01
N ILE A 223 13.29 -18.49 -4.05
CA ILE A 223 12.02 -17.98 -3.52
C ILE A 223 12.24 -16.64 -2.81
N ILE A 224 13.30 -16.52 -2.01
CA ILE A 224 13.64 -15.26 -1.33
C ILE A 224 14.03 -14.19 -2.34
N ALA A 225 14.89 -14.52 -3.31
CA ALA A 225 15.27 -13.59 -4.37
C ALA A 225 14.07 -13.10 -5.18
N LYS A 226 13.11 -13.98 -5.48
CA LYS A 226 11.85 -13.63 -6.14
C LYS A 226 10.97 -12.75 -5.26
N ALA A 227 10.92 -13.00 -3.95
CA ALA A 227 10.19 -12.14 -3.00
C ALA A 227 10.79 -10.73 -2.95
N ILE A 228 12.13 -10.61 -2.91
CA ILE A 228 12.84 -9.32 -3.02
C ILE A 228 12.45 -8.62 -4.33
N TRP A 229 12.54 -9.33 -5.46
CA TRP A 229 12.21 -8.77 -6.78
C TRP A 229 10.77 -8.26 -6.87
N ASN A 230 9.81 -9.04 -6.37
CA ASN A 230 8.39 -8.69 -6.40
C ASN A 230 8.01 -7.62 -5.37
N SER A 231 8.84 -7.41 -4.34
CA SER A 231 8.67 -6.34 -3.34
C SER A 231 9.15 -4.98 -3.83
N LEU A 232 9.89 -4.94 -4.93
CA LEU A 232 10.22 -3.69 -5.60
C LEU A 232 8.95 -3.12 -6.25
N PRO A 233 8.72 -1.80 -6.18
CA PRO A 233 7.58 -1.18 -6.83
C PRO A 233 7.61 -1.52 -8.33
N THR A 234 6.60 -2.26 -8.80
CA THR A 234 6.46 -2.69 -10.20
C THR A 234 6.07 -1.55 -11.13
N THR A 235 5.66 -0.41 -10.56
CA THR A 235 5.52 0.87 -11.25
C THR A 235 6.78 1.69 -11.02
N PRO A 236 7.52 2.08 -12.08
CA PRO A 236 8.63 3.01 -11.92
C PRO A 236 8.10 4.29 -11.25
N MET A 237 8.62 4.60 -10.08
CA MET A 237 8.32 5.83 -9.35
C MET A 237 9.23 6.96 -9.86
N PRO A 238 8.82 8.23 -9.75
CA PRO A 238 9.74 9.33 -10.01
C PRO A 238 10.82 9.41 -8.92
N PRO A 239 11.97 10.06 -9.21
CA PRO A 239 12.98 10.35 -8.20
C PRO A 239 12.41 11.12 -7.01
N GLU A 240 12.90 10.81 -5.82
CA GLU A 240 12.53 11.49 -4.58
C GLU A 240 13.58 12.53 -4.18
N TRP A 241 13.12 13.70 -3.76
CA TRP A 241 13.98 14.73 -3.20
C TRP A 241 14.26 14.42 -1.72
N THR A 242 15.50 14.66 -1.29
CA THR A 242 15.89 14.47 0.12
C THR A 242 15.09 15.38 1.04
N ALA A 243 14.99 15.04 2.33
CA ALA A 243 14.33 15.89 3.33
C ALA A 243 14.90 17.32 3.39
N GLU A 244 16.18 17.51 3.02
CA GLU A 244 16.86 18.81 2.95
C GLU A 244 16.81 19.44 1.54
N LYS A 245 15.76 19.18 0.76
CA LYS A 245 15.64 19.72 -0.60
C LYS A 245 15.73 21.25 -0.60
N ARG A 246 16.66 21.79 -1.39
CA ARG A 246 16.88 23.23 -1.51
C ARG A 246 17.15 23.63 -2.95
N LEU A 247 16.75 24.86 -3.26
CA LEU A 247 17.07 25.57 -4.50
C LEU A 247 17.63 26.93 -4.10
N ASP A 248 18.94 27.05 -4.13
CA ASP A 248 19.69 28.24 -3.78
C ASP A 248 19.95 29.10 -5.03
N VAL A 249 20.11 30.40 -4.84
CA VAL A 249 20.40 31.36 -5.91
C VAL A 249 21.69 32.11 -5.64
N SER A 250 22.41 32.43 -6.71
CA SER A 250 23.63 33.25 -6.71
C SER A 250 23.68 34.10 -7.98
N ASP A 251 24.65 35.02 -8.07
CA ASP A 251 24.86 35.88 -9.25
C ASP A 251 23.59 36.60 -9.75
N VAL A 252 22.72 37.00 -8.81
CA VAL A 252 21.50 37.75 -9.14
C VAL A 252 21.91 39.12 -9.67
N SER A 253 21.66 39.36 -10.95
CA SER A 253 21.92 40.63 -11.65
C SER A 253 20.62 41.23 -12.17
N SER A 254 20.70 42.31 -12.94
CA SER A 254 19.53 42.89 -13.60
C SER A 254 18.97 42.02 -14.73
N THR A 255 19.75 41.05 -15.23
CA THR A 255 19.36 40.24 -16.40
C THR A 255 19.62 38.74 -16.23
N GLY A 256 19.98 38.27 -15.04
CA GLY A 256 20.29 36.87 -14.84
C GLY A 256 20.41 36.44 -13.39
N VAL A 257 20.44 35.12 -13.20
CA VAL A 257 20.60 34.43 -11.92
C VAL A 257 21.20 33.04 -12.16
N THR A 258 22.00 32.54 -11.22
CA THR A 258 22.50 31.17 -11.21
C THR A 258 21.80 30.37 -10.12
N LEU A 259 21.12 29.28 -10.51
CA LEU A 259 20.46 28.34 -9.62
C LEU A 259 21.41 27.21 -9.19
N HIS A 260 21.28 26.74 -7.94
CA HIS A 260 21.97 25.57 -7.39
C HIS A 260 21.01 24.69 -6.59
N TRP A 261 21.07 23.36 -6.70
CA TRP A 261 20.15 22.47 -5.97
C TRP A 261 20.83 21.27 -5.30
N SER A 262 20.20 20.72 -4.27
CA SER A 262 20.75 19.62 -3.43
C SER A 262 20.81 18.25 -4.10
N GLY A 263 20.17 18.08 -5.25
CA GLY A 263 20.00 16.77 -5.88
C GLY A 263 18.84 15.93 -5.33
N ALA A 264 18.54 14.85 -6.05
CA ALA A 264 17.47 13.90 -5.76
C ALA A 264 18.02 12.48 -5.85
N THR A 265 17.30 11.51 -5.29
CA THR A 265 17.68 10.11 -5.25
C THR A 265 16.62 9.24 -5.91
N ASP A 266 17.06 8.22 -6.62
CA ASP A 266 16.19 7.25 -7.27
C ASP A 266 16.90 5.88 -7.26
N PRO A 267 16.23 4.76 -6.93
CA PRO A 267 16.83 3.42 -6.96
C PRO A 267 17.45 3.03 -8.31
N VAL A 268 16.94 3.55 -9.43
CA VAL A 268 17.48 3.32 -10.78
C VAL A 268 18.34 4.49 -11.30
N GLY A 269 18.56 5.50 -10.45
CA GLY A 269 19.39 6.65 -10.74
C GLY A 269 18.63 7.81 -11.39
N VAL A 270 19.06 9.03 -11.05
CA VAL A 270 18.56 10.27 -11.65
C VAL A 270 19.32 10.51 -12.96
N THR A 271 18.58 10.65 -14.06
CA THR A 271 19.14 10.86 -15.40
C THR A 271 19.11 12.32 -15.84
N GLY A 272 18.25 13.15 -15.23
CA GLY A 272 18.19 14.56 -15.58
C GLY A 272 17.45 15.43 -14.57
N TYR A 273 17.66 16.74 -14.71
CA TYR A 273 16.92 17.78 -14.01
C TYR A 273 16.26 18.71 -15.00
N LYS A 274 14.98 19.00 -14.80
CA LYS A 274 14.19 19.93 -15.61
C LYS A 274 13.99 21.20 -14.82
N ILE A 275 14.38 22.33 -15.41
CA ILE A 275 14.35 23.65 -14.79
C ILE A 275 13.12 24.37 -15.34
N TYR A 276 12.34 24.95 -14.45
CA TYR A 276 11.15 25.72 -14.76
C TYR A 276 11.34 27.18 -14.37
N GLN A 277 10.78 28.08 -15.17
CA GLN A 277 10.62 29.49 -14.88
C GLN A 277 9.12 29.82 -15.00
N ASP A 278 8.52 30.29 -13.91
CA ASP A 278 7.10 30.67 -13.82
C ASP A 278 6.13 29.58 -14.31
N GLY A 279 6.50 28.32 -14.10
CA GLY A 279 5.72 27.14 -14.50
C GLY A 279 6.01 26.60 -15.89
N GLU A 280 6.78 27.32 -16.72
CA GLU A 280 7.21 26.88 -18.05
C GLU A 280 8.58 26.23 -18.02
N VAL A 281 8.80 25.21 -18.84
CA VAL A 281 10.09 24.52 -18.91
C VAL A 281 11.12 25.41 -19.61
N LEU A 282 12.15 25.80 -18.88
CA LEU A 282 13.26 26.58 -19.41
C LEU A 282 14.31 25.68 -20.08
N GLY A 283 14.56 24.50 -19.52
CA GLY A 283 15.57 23.58 -20.03
C GLY A 283 15.68 22.29 -19.24
N THR A 284 16.56 21.40 -19.71
CA THR A 284 16.88 20.13 -19.04
C THR A 284 18.38 19.89 -19.08
N VAL A 285 18.94 19.47 -17.96
CA VAL A 285 20.35 19.09 -17.79
C VAL A 285 20.48 17.63 -17.37
N THR A 286 21.67 17.05 -17.49
CA THR A 286 21.92 15.67 -17.07
C THR A 286 21.90 15.54 -15.55
N GLY A 287 21.65 14.32 -15.03
CA GLY A 287 21.54 14.04 -13.59
C GLY A 287 22.82 14.28 -12.78
N SER A 288 23.96 14.56 -13.44
CA SER A 288 25.23 14.92 -12.81
C SER A 288 25.44 16.42 -12.66
N VAL A 289 24.51 17.25 -13.15
CA VAL A 289 24.58 18.71 -13.10
C VAL A 289 23.67 19.22 -12.00
N TYR A 290 24.19 20.11 -11.15
CA TYR A 290 23.48 20.65 -9.98
C TYR A 290 23.35 22.17 -10.00
N GLN A 291 23.60 22.80 -11.16
CA GLN A 291 23.51 24.24 -11.34
C GLN A 291 22.98 24.62 -12.72
N TYR A 292 22.34 25.79 -12.83
CA TYR A 292 21.85 26.33 -14.11
C TYR A 292 21.90 27.86 -14.12
N ALA A 293 22.61 28.43 -15.09
CA ALA A 293 22.71 29.88 -15.27
C ALA A 293 21.61 30.37 -16.22
N ILE A 294 20.88 31.39 -15.79
CA ILE A 294 19.77 32.00 -16.52
C ILE A 294 20.17 33.43 -16.88
N THR A 295 19.99 33.78 -18.15
CA THR A 295 20.32 35.10 -18.71
C THR A 295 19.12 35.69 -19.44
N ALA A 296 19.22 36.96 -19.85
CA ALA A 296 18.17 37.68 -20.58
C ALA A 296 16.84 37.86 -19.82
N LEU A 297 16.90 37.90 -18.49
CA LEU A 297 15.76 38.30 -17.65
C LEU A 297 15.51 39.81 -17.72
N GLN A 298 14.30 40.24 -17.38
CA GLN A 298 13.97 41.65 -17.25
C GLN A 298 14.46 42.18 -15.90
N PRO A 299 14.99 43.42 -15.82
CA PRO A 299 15.36 44.07 -14.58
C PRO A 299 14.17 44.36 -13.66
N ASN A 300 14.42 44.34 -12.34
CA ASN A 300 13.43 44.62 -11.30
C ASN A 300 12.13 43.80 -11.44
N MET A 301 12.26 42.53 -11.84
CA MET A 301 11.14 41.62 -12.08
C MET A 301 11.29 40.36 -11.22
N ALA A 302 10.19 39.93 -10.61
CA ALA A 302 10.15 38.69 -9.82
C ALA A 302 9.94 37.48 -10.73
N TYR A 303 10.73 36.43 -10.51
CA TYR A 303 10.65 35.14 -11.19
C TYR A 303 10.60 34.01 -10.18
N THR A 304 9.79 32.99 -10.45
CA THR A 304 9.75 31.75 -9.65
C THR A 304 10.41 30.62 -10.42
N PHE A 305 11.45 30.04 -9.83
CA PHE A 305 12.16 28.90 -10.39
C PHE A 305 11.82 27.62 -9.63
N LYS A 306 11.76 26.50 -10.35
CA LYS A 306 11.55 25.17 -9.79
C LYS A 306 12.43 24.16 -10.52
N VAL A 307 12.92 23.15 -9.81
CA VAL A 307 13.68 22.05 -10.42
C VAL A 307 12.98 20.72 -10.16
N GLU A 308 12.81 19.90 -11.19
CA GLU A 308 12.26 18.54 -11.08
C GLU A 308 13.30 17.51 -11.54
N ALA A 309 13.36 16.37 -10.87
CA ALA A 309 14.29 15.28 -11.18
C ALA A 309 13.59 14.20 -12.02
N GLY A 310 14.31 13.61 -12.97
CA GLY A 310 13.80 12.53 -13.82
C GLY A 310 14.72 11.31 -13.87
N ASN A 311 14.16 10.15 -14.18
CA ASN A 311 14.90 8.88 -14.30
C ASN A 311 14.82 8.25 -15.70
N ALA A 312 15.52 7.13 -15.88
CA ALA A 312 15.64 6.42 -17.16
C ALA A 312 14.31 5.87 -17.70
N PHE A 313 13.28 5.75 -16.84
CA PHE A 313 11.93 5.33 -17.23
C PHE A 313 11.03 6.50 -17.66
N GLY A 314 11.56 7.72 -17.70
CA GLY A 314 10.83 8.92 -18.09
C GLY A 314 9.88 9.45 -17.01
N GLN A 315 10.00 8.96 -15.77
CA GLN A 315 9.24 9.49 -14.63
C GLN A 315 9.91 10.76 -14.12
N TRP A 316 9.10 11.78 -13.80
CA TRP A 316 9.56 13.08 -13.29
C TRP A 316 8.89 13.40 -11.95
N SER A 317 9.67 13.90 -10.99
CA SER A 317 9.15 14.38 -9.71
C SER A 317 8.22 15.57 -9.92
N THR A 318 7.16 15.73 -9.13
CA THR A 318 6.28 16.91 -9.18
C THR A 318 6.47 17.85 -7.99
N ASP A 319 7.26 17.46 -7.00
CA ASP A 319 7.38 18.12 -5.71
C ASP A 319 8.77 18.77 -5.50
N GLY A 320 9.55 18.96 -6.56
CA GLY A 320 10.90 19.49 -6.45
C GLY A 320 10.98 20.92 -5.89
N PRO A 321 12.17 21.34 -5.40
CA PRO A 321 12.34 22.60 -4.70
C PRO A 321 12.09 23.80 -5.62
N SER A 322 11.60 24.89 -5.03
CA SER A 322 11.29 26.14 -5.73
C SER A 322 11.79 27.35 -4.96
N VAL A 323 12.13 28.42 -5.68
CA VAL A 323 12.57 29.70 -5.11
C VAL A 323 12.02 30.85 -5.95
N THR A 324 11.61 31.93 -5.29
CA THR A 324 11.25 33.19 -5.95
C THR A 324 12.37 34.20 -5.73
N VAL A 325 12.84 34.82 -6.79
CA VAL A 325 13.90 35.84 -6.77
C VAL A 325 13.51 37.02 -7.63
N THR A 326 13.84 38.23 -7.17
CA THR A 326 13.66 39.46 -7.93
C THR A 326 15.00 39.87 -8.52
N THR A 327 15.07 40.07 -9.83
CA THR A 327 16.26 40.61 -10.49
C THR A 327 16.56 42.01 -10.00
N GLN A 328 17.83 42.41 -10.07
CA GLN A 328 18.23 43.76 -9.70
C GLN A 328 17.62 44.78 -10.68
N PRO A 329 17.42 46.05 -10.26
CA PRO A 329 17.14 47.10 -11.22
C PRO A 329 18.32 47.27 -12.19
N ASN A 330 18.07 47.92 -13.33
CA ASN A 330 19.19 48.35 -14.18
C ASN A 330 20.09 49.30 -13.39
N PRO A 331 21.42 49.21 -13.57
CA PRO A 331 22.31 50.24 -13.06
C PRO A 331 21.88 51.60 -13.62
N PRO A 332 21.97 52.68 -12.83
CA PRO A 332 21.64 54.02 -13.30
C PRO A 332 22.52 54.36 -14.52
N SER A 333 21.95 54.98 -15.57
CA SER A 333 22.73 55.37 -16.75
C SER A 333 23.85 56.39 -16.45
N SER A 334 23.76 57.05 -15.30
CA SER A 334 24.72 58.06 -14.82
C SER A 334 25.75 57.49 -13.83
N ASP A 335 25.73 56.20 -13.54
CA ASP A 335 26.81 55.53 -12.80
C ASP A 335 27.98 55.26 -13.77
N LEU A 336 29.07 56.03 -13.61
CA LEU A 336 30.22 56.01 -14.53
C LEU A 336 31.32 55.04 -14.07
N ASN A 337 31.26 54.57 -12.82
CA ASN A 337 32.26 53.70 -12.22
C ASN A 337 31.75 52.25 -11.98
N SER A 338 30.46 51.99 -12.27
CA SER A 338 29.79 50.69 -12.14
C SER A 338 29.72 50.15 -10.70
N ASP A 339 29.67 51.04 -9.70
CA ASP A 339 29.48 50.67 -8.29
C ASP A 339 28.00 50.62 -7.86
N ASN A 340 27.09 50.80 -8.83
CA ASN A 340 25.64 50.81 -8.71
C ASN A 340 25.10 51.96 -7.84
N ARG A 341 25.84 53.08 -7.77
CA ARG A 341 25.44 54.32 -7.10
C ARG A 341 25.77 55.52 -7.98
N ILE A 342 25.06 56.62 -7.76
CA ILE A 342 25.42 57.93 -8.32
C ILE A 342 26.04 58.72 -7.17
N SER A 343 27.33 59.03 -7.28
CA SER A 343 28.11 59.55 -6.16
C SER A 343 29.10 60.63 -6.56
N VAL A 344 29.76 61.23 -5.56
CA VAL A 344 30.90 62.13 -5.80
C VAL A 344 32.06 61.43 -6.53
N GLY A 345 32.12 60.08 -6.53
CA GLY A 345 33.05 59.31 -7.34
C GLY A 345 32.77 59.46 -8.84
N ASP A 346 31.50 59.40 -9.24
CA ASP A 346 31.07 59.62 -10.62
C ASP A 346 31.28 61.07 -11.05
N LEU A 347 30.98 62.03 -10.15
CA LEU A 347 31.32 63.43 -10.38
C LEU A 347 32.82 63.65 -10.58
N ALA A 348 33.67 62.93 -9.84
CA ALA A 348 35.11 63.00 -10.02
C ALA A 348 35.55 62.45 -11.40
N ILE A 349 34.87 61.44 -11.94
CA ILE A 349 35.10 60.96 -13.31
C ILE A 349 34.78 62.06 -14.32
N VAL A 350 33.62 62.71 -14.22
CA VAL A 350 33.25 63.83 -15.09
C VAL A 350 34.24 64.98 -14.95
N ALA A 351 34.61 65.36 -13.72
CA ALA A 351 35.58 66.41 -13.45
C ALA A 351 36.97 66.11 -14.03
N SER A 352 37.42 64.85 -13.99
CA SER A 352 38.71 64.44 -14.55
C SER A 352 38.78 64.55 -16.07
N ALA A 353 37.62 64.57 -16.73
CA ALA A 353 37.46 64.70 -18.16
C ALA A 353 37.21 66.16 -18.60
N TYR A 354 37.08 67.09 -17.65
CA TYR A 354 36.72 68.48 -17.95
C TYR A 354 37.68 69.13 -18.95
N GLY A 355 37.11 69.74 -20.00
CA GLY A 355 37.85 70.37 -21.08
C GLY A 355 38.24 69.41 -22.21
N LYS A 356 37.96 68.11 -22.10
CA LYS A 356 38.06 67.16 -23.21
C LYS A 356 36.97 67.40 -24.24
N SER A 357 37.26 67.05 -25.50
CA SER A 357 36.35 67.18 -26.62
C SER A 357 36.50 66.03 -27.60
N SER A 358 35.47 65.82 -28.41
CA SER A 358 35.40 64.82 -29.49
C SER A 358 36.51 64.93 -30.54
N THR A 359 37.26 66.03 -30.54
CA THR A 359 38.44 66.23 -31.40
C THR A 359 39.76 65.78 -30.77
N ASP A 360 39.77 65.41 -29.48
CA ASP A 360 40.97 64.93 -28.80
C ASP A 360 41.25 63.46 -29.15
N ASP A 361 42.52 63.11 -29.40
CA ASP A 361 42.96 61.76 -29.80
C ASP A 361 42.57 60.67 -28.77
N ASP A 362 42.40 61.03 -27.50
CA ASP A 362 42.02 60.13 -26.41
C ASP A 362 40.54 60.23 -26.00
N TRP A 363 39.70 60.88 -26.82
CA TRP A 363 38.28 61.13 -26.52
C TRP A 363 37.50 59.88 -26.14
N ALA A 364 37.74 58.75 -26.79
CA ALA A 364 37.04 57.48 -26.52
C ALA A 364 37.12 57.03 -25.04
N LYS A 365 38.15 57.47 -24.29
CA LYS A 365 38.28 57.19 -22.85
C LYS A 365 37.30 58.01 -22.00
N TYR A 366 36.96 59.20 -22.48
CA TYR A 366 36.22 60.25 -21.76
C TYR A 366 34.81 60.47 -22.29
N GLU A 367 34.44 59.88 -23.43
CA GLU A 367 33.12 60.02 -24.06
C GLU A 367 31.95 59.77 -23.11
N ARG A 368 32.08 58.82 -22.17
CA ARG A 368 31.05 58.55 -21.15
C ARG A 368 30.79 59.70 -20.17
N ALA A 369 31.71 60.65 -20.04
CA ALA A 369 31.56 61.83 -19.20
C ALA A 369 30.82 62.98 -19.91
N ASP A 370 30.63 62.89 -21.23
CA ASP A 370 29.77 63.81 -22.01
C ASP A 370 28.33 63.33 -21.90
N MET A 371 27.69 63.76 -20.80
CA MET A 371 26.37 63.30 -20.41
C MET A 371 25.27 63.91 -21.29
N ASN A 372 25.49 65.13 -21.83
CA ASN A 372 24.53 65.80 -22.71
C ASN A 372 24.77 65.51 -24.21
N ARG A 373 25.83 64.75 -24.54
CA ARG A 373 26.25 64.39 -25.91
C ARG A 373 26.54 65.62 -26.77
N SER A 374 27.10 66.66 -26.18
CA SER A 374 27.50 67.89 -26.88
C SER A 374 28.78 67.73 -27.70
N GLY A 375 29.52 66.63 -27.49
CA GLY A 375 30.84 66.38 -28.05
C GLY A 375 31.97 67.07 -27.26
N LYS A 376 31.70 67.55 -26.04
CA LYS A 376 32.65 68.17 -25.11
C LYS A 376 32.25 67.83 -23.68
N VAL A 377 33.21 67.75 -22.77
CA VAL A 377 32.95 67.68 -21.33
C VAL A 377 33.18 69.06 -20.72
N ASP A 378 32.10 69.71 -20.31
CA ASP A 378 32.15 71.06 -19.74
C ASP A 378 31.35 71.21 -18.44
N ILE A 379 30.97 72.45 -18.11
CA ILE A 379 30.32 72.75 -16.84
C ILE A 379 28.87 72.23 -16.81
N GLU A 380 28.25 72.04 -17.97
CA GLU A 380 26.91 71.48 -18.07
C GLU A 380 26.92 70.00 -17.65
N ASP A 381 27.89 69.20 -18.08
CA ASP A 381 28.03 67.80 -17.67
C ASP A 381 28.27 67.65 -16.17
N LEU A 382 29.16 68.47 -15.61
CA LEU A 382 29.41 68.54 -14.17
C LEU A 382 28.13 68.89 -13.40
N ALA A 383 27.36 69.86 -13.89
CA ALA A 383 26.11 70.29 -13.25
C ALA A 383 25.03 69.20 -13.34
N MET A 384 24.95 68.47 -14.46
CA MET A 384 24.02 67.34 -14.61
C MET A 384 24.39 66.21 -13.66
N MET A 385 25.66 65.79 -13.59
CA MET A 385 26.08 64.76 -12.65
C MET A 385 25.82 65.18 -11.20
N ALA A 386 26.17 66.43 -10.85
CA ALA A 386 25.88 66.97 -9.53
C ALA A 386 24.36 66.95 -9.23
N SER A 387 23.52 67.29 -10.20
CA SER A 387 22.06 67.24 -10.03
C SER A 387 21.53 65.82 -9.82
N GLU A 388 22.11 64.80 -10.44
CA GLU A 388 21.72 63.39 -10.24
C GLU A 388 22.11 62.88 -8.84
N ILE A 389 23.21 63.37 -8.25
CA ILE A 389 23.63 63.03 -6.87
C ILE A 389 22.62 63.52 -5.83
N PHE A 390 21.91 64.62 -6.10
CA PHE A 390 20.96 65.25 -5.17
C PHE A 390 19.50 64.82 -5.38
N ARG A 391 19.20 63.97 -6.37
CA ARG A 391 17.88 63.37 -6.56
C ARG A 391 17.69 62.16 -5.65
#